data_AF-A0A3R7ERL3-F1
#
_entry.id   AF-A0A3R7ERL3-F1
#
_cell.length_a   1.000
_cell.length_b   1.000
_cell.length_c   1.000
_cell.angle_alpha   90.00
_cell.angle_beta   90.00
_cell.angle_gamma   90.00
#
_symmetry.space_group_name_H-M   'P 1'
#
loop_
_entity.id
_entity.type
_entity.pdbx_description
1 polymer ?
#
loop_
_entity_poly.entity_id
_entity_poly.type
_entity_poly.pdbx_seq_one_letter_code
_entity_poly.pdbx_strand_id
1 'polypeptide(L)'
;MCKRYGAARGHLAFLVGRNTRRVMPHLPTSTNLWLGFNWFLTTPNHSAVGWHDVDPRTPQYTTVGNEILWDPKDPLGTEPVVVSKCLTKTMFDCSVLCQLVPLTVYCEYGGQLPSENRQQLYRSDFPVQLKDNFILSSTKFLGCYREILTNSVTECAHRCTVNMECRSFYYGEYNLRCIHTLHADSLLPSAFVMNPAGWKRFAKTPNPDNRQIKGEP
;
A
#
# COMPACT_ATOMS: atom_id res chain seq x y z
N MET A 1 12.45 3.54 2.45
CA MET A 1 13.78 3.20 1.90
C MET A 1 13.76 3.03 0.37
N CYS A 2 12.97 2.10 -0.17
CA CYS A 2 12.95 1.82 -1.63
C CYS A 2 12.66 3.03 -2.51
N LYS A 3 11.74 3.91 -2.12
CA LYS A 3 11.50 5.16 -2.84
C LYS A 3 12.77 5.99 -3.04
N ARG A 4 13.56 6.20 -1.99
CA ARG A 4 14.79 7.00 -2.08
C ARG A 4 15.83 6.31 -2.97
N TYR A 5 15.96 4.99 -2.82
CA TYR A 5 16.85 4.17 -3.64
C TYR A 5 16.52 4.25 -5.14
N GLY A 6 15.24 4.13 -5.49
CA GLY A 6 14.77 4.22 -6.87
C GLY A 6 14.87 5.64 -7.43
N ALA A 7 14.42 6.65 -6.68
CA ALA A 7 14.43 8.04 -7.13
C ALA A 7 15.84 8.55 -7.48
N ALA A 8 16.87 8.13 -6.73
CA ALA A 8 18.27 8.45 -7.03
C ALA A 8 18.76 7.91 -8.39
N ARG A 9 18.00 7.01 -9.02
CA ARG A 9 18.27 6.40 -10.32
C ARG A 9 17.20 6.72 -11.36
N GLY A 10 16.26 7.62 -11.07
CA GLY A 10 15.10 7.87 -11.93
C GLY A 10 14.13 6.68 -12.01
N HIS A 11 14.17 5.76 -11.06
CA HIS A 11 13.40 4.51 -11.08
C HIS A 11 12.27 4.51 -10.05
N LEU A 12 11.14 3.91 -10.43
CA LEU A 12 10.15 3.45 -9.47
C LEU A 12 10.75 2.24 -8.73
N ALA A 13 10.77 2.30 -7.39
CA ALA A 13 11.15 1.17 -6.57
C ALA A 13 10.28 1.08 -5.31
N PHE A 14 9.85 -0.14 -4.97
CA PHE A 14 8.95 -0.45 -3.87
C PHE A 14 9.37 -1.76 -3.19
N LEU A 15 8.75 -2.13 -2.07
CA LEU A 15 9.09 -3.37 -1.36
C LEU A 15 8.66 -4.60 -2.16
N VAL A 16 9.47 -5.65 -2.16
CA VAL A 16 9.09 -6.93 -2.78
C VAL A 16 7.90 -7.53 -2.02
N GLY A 17 6.77 -7.75 -2.69
CA GLY A 17 5.59 -8.42 -2.13
C GLY A 17 5.23 -9.68 -2.93
N ARG A 18 4.34 -9.61 -3.91
CA ARG A 18 3.89 -10.78 -4.71
C ARG A 18 4.99 -11.60 -5.38
N ASN A 19 6.14 -10.99 -5.68
CA ASN A 19 7.28 -11.69 -6.28
C ASN A 19 8.22 -12.35 -5.26
N THR A 20 7.90 -12.28 -3.95
CA THR A 20 8.76 -12.76 -2.88
C THR A 20 9.20 -14.21 -3.05
N ARG A 21 8.29 -15.11 -3.51
CA ARG A 21 8.62 -16.53 -3.76
C ARG A 21 9.71 -16.73 -4.82
N ARG A 22 9.87 -15.78 -5.75
CA ARG A 22 10.93 -15.80 -6.77
C ARG A 22 12.25 -15.26 -6.24
N VAL A 23 12.21 -14.35 -5.26
CA VAL A 23 13.42 -13.71 -4.71
C VAL A 23 14.02 -14.54 -3.58
N MET A 24 13.20 -15.02 -2.65
CA MET A 24 13.64 -15.69 -1.42
C MET A 24 14.57 -16.90 -1.57
N PRO A 25 14.42 -17.77 -2.58
CA PRO A 25 15.34 -18.90 -2.80
C PRO A 25 16.78 -18.47 -3.09
N HIS A 26 16.97 -17.26 -3.62
CA HIS A 26 18.29 -16.73 -3.97
C HIS A 26 18.94 -15.91 -2.85
N LEU A 27 18.27 -15.76 -1.71
CA LEU A 27 18.78 -14.97 -0.60
C LEU A 27 19.48 -15.84 0.44
N PRO A 28 20.52 -15.32 1.13
CA PRO A 28 21.19 -16.03 2.20
C PRO A 28 20.21 -16.54 3.26
N THR A 29 20.50 -17.70 3.84
CA THR A 29 19.71 -18.32 4.92
C THR A 29 19.76 -17.55 6.23
N SER A 30 20.47 -16.41 6.30
CA SER A 30 20.49 -15.47 7.41
C SER A 30 19.63 -14.22 7.19
N THR A 31 18.97 -14.07 6.03
CA THR A 31 18.28 -12.82 5.65
C THR A 31 16.77 -12.94 5.81
N ASN A 32 16.21 -12.36 6.88
CA ASN A 32 14.76 -12.15 6.99
C ASN A 32 14.37 -10.92 6.16
N LEU A 33 13.16 -10.91 5.61
CA LEU A 33 12.73 -9.83 4.71
C LEU A 33 11.54 -9.09 5.27
N TRP A 34 11.60 -7.77 5.14
CA TRP A 34 10.42 -6.92 5.18
C TRP A 34 9.71 -6.97 3.83
N LEU A 35 8.46 -7.45 3.79
CA LEU A 35 7.73 -7.63 2.53
C LEU A 35 6.76 -6.49 2.24
N GLY A 36 6.39 -6.39 0.97
CA GLY A 36 5.44 -5.44 0.42
C GLY A 36 3.97 -5.86 0.55
N PHE A 37 3.63 -6.76 1.46
CA PHE A 37 2.25 -7.15 1.74
C PHE A 37 1.69 -6.42 2.95
N ASN A 38 0.40 -6.05 2.90
CA ASN A 38 -0.26 -5.37 4.00
C ASN A 38 -1.77 -5.62 4.07
N TRP A 39 -2.34 -5.27 5.22
CA TRP A 39 -3.77 -5.30 5.52
C TRP A 39 -4.22 -3.98 6.18
N PHE A 40 -3.85 -2.84 5.61
CA PHE A 40 -4.19 -1.53 6.20
C PHE A 40 -5.56 -0.99 5.79
N LEU A 41 -6.12 -1.49 4.68
CA LEU A 41 -7.35 -0.94 4.08
C LEU A 41 -8.63 -1.47 4.73
N THR A 42 -8.56 -2.60 5.42
CA THR A 42 -9.64 -3.18 6.22
C THR A 42 -9.07 -3.75 7.52
N THR A 43 -9.90 -4.34 8.38
CA THR A 43 -9.41 -4.99 9.60
C THR A 43 -8.76 -6.34 9.26
N PRO A 44 -7.53 -6.63 9.73
CA PRO A 44 -6.90 -7.94 9.58
C PRO A 44 -7.76 -9.09 10.09
N ASN A 45 -7.61 -10.27 9.50
CA ASN A 45 -8.25 -11.51 9.93
C ASN A 45 -7.32 -12.71 9.65
N HIS A 46 -7.73 -13.91 10.05
CA HIS A 46 -6.93 -15.14 9.89
C HIS A 46 -6.83 -15.67 8.45
N SER A 47 -7.31 -14.93 7.46
CA SER A 47 -7.35 -15.38 6.07
C SER A 47 -6.01 -15.16 5.36
N ALA A 48 -5.60 -16.14 4.57
CA ALA A 48 -4.52 -15.99 3.59
C ALA A 48 -4.94 -15.18 2.34
N VAL A 49 -6.24 -14.94 2.16
CA VAL A 49 -6.85 -14.23 1.02
C VAL A 49 -7.10 -12.78 1.41
N GLY A 50 -6.75 -11.83 0.53
CA GLY A 50 -7.06 -10.41 0.71
C GLY A 50 -5.89 -9.51 1.08
N TRP A 51 -4.67 -10.04 1.21
CA TRP A 51 -3.48 -9.23 1.50
C TRP A 51 -3.13 -8.37 0.30
N HIS A 52 -2.99 -7.06 0.50
CA HIS A 52 -2.66 -6.10 -0.54
C HIS A 52 -1.15 -6.03 -0.79
N ASP A 53 -0.76 -5.82 -2.04
CA ASP A 53 0.63 -5.57 -2.44
C ASP A 53 0.90 -4.05 -2.60
N VAL A 54 2.12 -3.60 -2.32
CA VAL A 54 2.50 -2.17 -2.39
C VAL A 54 2.89 -1.68 -3.80
N ASP A 55 2.89 -2.55 -4.82
CA ASP A 55 3.17 -2.18 -6.20
C ASP A 55 2.13 -1.17 -6.72
N PRO A 56 2.53 0.09 -6.98
CA PRO A 56 1.60 1.12 -7.43
C PRO A 56 1.00 0.87 -8.82
N ARG A 57 1.56 -0.06 -9.59
CA ARG A 57 1.09 -0.35 -10.95
C ARG A 57 -0.15 -1.25 -10.93
N THR A 58 -0.34 -2.01 -9.85
CA THR A 58 -1.48 -2.91 -9.68
C THR A 58 -2.11 -2.73 -8.30
N PRO A 59 -2.67 -1.55 -7.99
CA PRO A 59 -3.25 -1.24 -6.68
C PRO A 59 -4.48 -2.09 -6.31
N GLN A 60 -5.06 -2.81 -7.28
CA GLN A 60 -6.14 -3.77 -7.07
C GLN A 60 -5.68 -5.15 -6.62
N TYR A 61 -4.38 -5.44 -6.68
CA TYR A 61 -3.88 -6.78 -6.39
C TYR A 61 -4.13 -7.15 -4.92
N THR A 62 -4.73 -8.32 -4.73
CA THR A 62 -4.86 -8.99 -3.44
C THR A 62 -4.49 -10.46 -3.59
N THR A 63 -4.03 -11.08 -2.51
CA THR A 63 -3.75 -12.51 -2.50
C THR A 63 -5.03 -13.33 -2.65
N VAL A 64 -4.95 -14.46 -3.36
CA VAL A 64 -6.02 -15.46 -3.47
C VAL A 64 -5.75 -16.72 -2.64
N GLY A 65 -4.66 -16.74 -1.87
CA GLY A 65 -4.42 -17.66 -0.75
C GLY A 65 -3.07 -18.38 -0.80
N ASN A 66 -2.52 -18.57 -2.00
CA ASN A 66 -1.31 -19.37 -2.22
C ASN A 66 -0.11 -18.52 -2.63
N GLU A 67 -0.12 -17.21 -2.41
CA GLU A 67 1.01 -16.34 -2.77
C GLU A 67 1.94 -16.08 -1.59
N ILE A 68 1.40 -16.06 -0.36
CA ILE A 68 2.18 -15.98 0.88
C ILE A 68 2.40 -17.40 1.40
N LEU A 69 3.66 -17.76 1.70
CA LEU A 69 3.99 -19.06 2.28
C LEU A 69 3.89 -18.96 3.80
N TRP A 70 2.67 -19.01 4.33
CA TRP A 70 2.45 -18.82 5.76
C TRP A 70 3.20 -19.84 6.62
N ASP A 71 3.73 -19.37 7.74
CA ASP A 71 4.14 -20.22 8.84
C ASP A 71 2.90 -20.95 9.39
N PRO A 72 3.02 -22.18 9.95
CA PRO A 72 1.86 -22.99 10.31
C PRO A 72 0.80 -22.36 11.24
N LYS A 73 1.14 -21.28 11.95
CA LYS A 73 0.22 -20.57 12.87
C LYS A 73 -0.23 -19.20 12.34
N ASP A 74 0.19 -18.84 11.14
CA ASP A 74 -0.03 -17.53 10.54
C ASP A 74 -1.03 -17.60 9.36
N PRO A 75 -1.72 -16.49 9.06
CA PRO A 75 -1.68 -15.23 9.80
C PRO A 75 -2.46 -15.31 11.12
N LEU A 76 -1.94 -14.64 12.15
CA LEU A 76 -2.62 -14.48 13.44
C LEU A 76 -3.84 -13.55 13.32
N GLY A 77 -3.97 -12.83 12.22
CA GLY A 77 -5.14 -12.00 11.93
C GLY A 77 -5.27 -10.77 12.81
N THR A 78 -4.17 -10.37 13.44
CA THR A 78 -4.14 -9.24 14.36
C THR A 78 -3.05 -8.24 14.01
N GLU A 79 -2.30 -8.49 12.94
CA GLU A 79 -1.14 -7.71 12.54
C GLU A 79 -1.21 -7.36 11.04
N PRO A 80 -0.79 -6.15 10.63
CA PRO A 80 -1.13 -5.63 9.31
C PRO A 80 -0.02 -5.77 8.26
N VAL A 81 1.17 -6.26 8.60
CA VAL A 81 2.28 -6.41 7.63
C VAL A 81 2.80 -7.84 7.63
N VAL A 82 3.52 -8.21 6.56
CA VAL A 82 4.11 -9.54 6.41
C VAL A 82 5.62 -9.46 6.34
N VAL A 83 6.28 -10.39 7.01
CA VAL A 83 7.73 -10.58 6.93
C VAL A 83 8.07 -12.04 6.64
N SER A 84 9.28 -12.31 6.14
CA SER A 84 9.73 -13.68 5.86
C SER A 84 10.83 -14.15 6.81
N LYS A 85 10.75 -15.42 7.23
CA LYS A 85 11.84 -16.12 7.93
C LYS A 85 12.87 -16.66 6.95
N CYS A 86 14.13 -16.41 7.25
CA CYS A 86 15.26 -16.80 6.40
C CYS A 86 15.48 -18.32 6.30
N LEU A 87 15.34 -19.03 7.42
CA LEU A 87 15.64 -20.47 7.54
C LEU A 87 14.57 -21.34 6.90
N THR A 88 13.31 -21.14 7.27
CA THR A 88 12.17 -21.94 6.82
C THR A 88 11.61 -21.47 5.48
N LYS A 89 11.97 -20.26 5.06
CA LYS A 89 11.38 -19.59 3.88
C LYS A 89 9.85 -19.45 3.98
N THR A 90 9.32 -19.46 5.21
CA THR A 90 7.92 -19.15 5.52
C THR A 90 7.76 -17.66 5.85
N MET A 91 6.52 -17.20 5.95
CA MET A 91 6.12 -15.82 6.16
C MET A 91 5.12 -15.74 7.31
N PHE A 92 5.13 -14.64 8.05
CA PHE A 92 4.26 -14.45 9.21
C PHE A 92 3.78 -13.00 9.29
N ASP A 93 2.61 -12.79 9.90
CA ASP A 93 2.10 -11.43 10.10
C ASP A 93 2.81 -10.78 11.30
N CYS A 94 3.03 -9.49 11.22
CA CYS A 94 3.83 -8.76 12.20
C CYS A 94 3.34 -7.32 12.33
N SER A 95 3.65 -6.69 13.46
CA SER A 95 3.29 -5.29 13.69
C SER A 95 4.05 -4.36 12.76
N VAL A 96 3.58 -3.12 12.62
CA VAL A 96 4.22 -2.09 11.79
C VAL A 96 5.66 -1.75 12.18
N LEU A 97 6.10 -2.16 13.37
CA LEU A 97 7.49 -2.01 13.84
C LEU A 97 8.29 -3.31 13.74
N CYS A 98 7.62 -4.46 13.65
CA CYS A 98 8.15 -5.82 13.66
C CYS A 98 9.53 -6.00 14.32
N GLN A 99 9.56 -6.05 15.66
CA GLN A 99 10.79 -6.14 16.44
C GLN A 99 11.23 -7.58 16.74
N LEU A 100 10.51 -8.58 16.23
CA LEU A 100 10.75 -10.00 16.54
C LEU A 100 12.04 -10.56 15.93
N VAL A 101 12.47 -10.00 14.79
CA VAL A 101 13.65 -10.46 14.05
C VAL A 101 14.36 -9.26 13.39
N PRO A 102 15.68 -9.34 13.15
CA PRO A 102 16.35 -8.36 12.28
C PRO A 102 15.86 -8.54 10.84
N LEU A 103 15.47 -7.43 10.20
CA LEU A 103 14.84 -7.42 8.88
C LEU A 103 15.71 -6.68 7.85
N THR A 104 15.81 -7.25 6.67
CA THR A 104 16.45 -6.65 5.50
C THR A 104 15.39 -6.22 4.48
N VAL A 105 15.64 -5.09 3.82
CA VAL A 105 14.75 -4.57 2.78
C VAL A 105 15.35 -4.84 1.40
N TYR A 106 14.60 -5.56 0.56
CA TYR A 106 14.87 -5.67 -0.87
C TYR A 106 13.82 -4.87 -1.64
N CYS A 107 14.27 -4.14 -2.65
CA CYS A 107 13.43 -3.28 -3.45
C CYS A 107 13.21 -3.87 -4.82
N GLU A 108 11.94 -3.97 -5.24
CA GLU A 108 11.56 -4.35 -6.58
C GLU A 108 11.64 -3.13 -7.52
N TYR A 109 12.18 -3.35 -8.71
CA TYR A 109 12.20 -2.34 -9.78
C TYR A 109 10.85 -2.30 -10.50
N GLY A 110 10.23 -1.13 -10.51
CA GLY A 110 8.91 -0.89 -11.09
C GLY A 110 8.92 -0.31 -12.49
N GLY A 111 10.08 0.09 -13.03
CA GLY A 111 10.19 0.86 -14.27
C GLY A 111 10.80 2.25 -14.04
N GLN A 112 10.95 3.02 -15.12
CA GLN A 112 11.34 4.43 -15.06
C GLN A 112 10.25 5.27 -14.39
N LEU A 113 10.65 6.30 -13.65
CA LEU A 113 9.71 7.30 -13.16
C LEU A 113 9.12 8.06 -14.35
N PRO A 114 7.80 8.30 -14.40
CA PRO A 114 7.20 9.07 -15.48
C PRO A 114 7.76 10.49 -15.53
N SER A 115 8.13 10.96 -16.72
CA SER A 115 8.68 12.30 -16.97
C SER A 115 7.62 13.41 -17.10
N GLU A 116 6.38 13.09 -17.47
CA GLU A 116 5.34 14.11 -17.75
C GLU A 116 3.90 13.74 -17.31
N ASN A 117 3.06 14.79 -17.26
CA ASN A 117 1.60 14.85 -17.12
C ASN A 117 0.87 13.54 -16.81
N ARG A 118 0.56 13.35 -15.53
CA ARG A 118 -0.22 12.22 -15.05
C ARG A 118 -1.69 12.59 -15.03
N GLN A 119 -2.44 12.09 -16.01
CA GLN A 119 -3.86 11.86 -15.78
C GLN A 119 -3.98 10.67 -14.83
N GLN A 120 -4.57 10.89 -13.66
CA GLN A 120 -4.79 9.86 -12.67
C GLN A 120 -6.28 9.84 -12.36
N LEU A 121 -6.91 8.70 -12.60
CA LEU A 121 -8.27 8.45 -12.16
C LEU A 121 -8.28 8.09 -10.67
N TYR A 122 -9.27 8.65 -9.98
CA TYR A 122 -9.53 8.41 -8.57
C TYR A 122 -10.93 7.86 -8.38
N ARG A 123 -11.07 6.88 -7.49
CA ARG A 123 -12.35 6.24 -7.18
C ARG A 123 -12.53 6.05 -5.68
N SER A 124 -13.74 6.26 -5.19
CA SER A 124 -14.08 6.06 -3.77
C SER A 124 -14.37 4.60 -3.42
N ASP A 125 -14.77 3.80 -4.41
CA ASP A 125 -15.15 2.39 -4.30
C ASP A 125 -14.01 1.42 -4.68
N PHE A 126 -12.81 1.93 -4.92
CA PHE A 126 -11.64 1.16 -5.36
C PHE A 126 -10.58 1.00 -4.23
N PRO A 127 -9.87 -0.14 -4.15
CA PRO A 127 -10.20 -1.43 -4.77
C PRO A 127 -11.36 -2.14 -4.05
N VAL A 128 -11.76 -1.64 -2.89
CA VAL A 128 -12.87 -2.15 -2.06
C VAL A 128 -13.76 -0.99 -1.66
N GLN A 129 -15.08 -1.23 -1.61
CA GLN A 129 -16.04 -0.24 -1.16
C GLN A 129 -16.12 -0.20 0.37
N LEU A 130 -15.60 0.87 0.97
CA LEU A 130 -15.57 1.07 2.43
C LEU A 130 -16.82 1.83 2.93
N LYS A 131 -18.02 1.28 2.71
CA LYS A 131 -19.31 1.93 3.06
C LYS A 131 -19.29 2.44 4.51
N ASP A 132 -19.06 3.76 4.67
CA ASP A 132 -18.90 4.56 5.90
C ASP A 132 -17.86 4.09 6.94
N ASN A 133 -17.28 2.92 6.78
CA ASN A 133 -16.27 2.32 7.67
C ASN A 133 -14.83 2.60 7.21
N PHE A 134 -14.53 3.84 6.83
CA PHE A 134 -13.19 4.23 6.38
C PHE A 134 -12.35 4.92 7.47
N ILE A 135 -12.93 5.15 8.66
CA ILE A 135 -12.23 5.73 9.80
C ILE A 135 -11.78 4.62 10.73
N LEU A 136 -10.49 4.61 11.05
CA LEU A 136 -9.87 3.68 11.97
C LEU A 136 -9.77 4.31 13.36
N SER A 137 -10.50 3.74 14.33
CA SER A 137 -10.46 4.18 15.73
C SER A 137 -9.17 3.78 16.45
N SER A 138 -8.52 2.70 16.01
CA SER A 138 -7.31 2.14 16.64
C SER A 138 -6.03 2.65 15.98
N THR A 139 -5.03 3.01 16.78
CA THR A 139 -3.68 3.35 16.30
C THR A 139 -2.82 2.12 16.02
N LYS A 140 -3.34 0.90 16.19
CA LYS A 140 -2.56 -0.34 16.00
C LYS A 140 -2.17 -0.58 14.53
N PHE A 141 -2.99 -0.13 13.58
CA PHE A 141 -2.85 -0.41 12.15
C PHE A 141 -2.55 0.85 11.33
N LEU A 142 -1.62 1.67 11.79
CA LEU A 142 -1.29 2.91 11.09
C LEU A 142 -0.37 2.64 9.90
N GLY A 143 -0.89 2.91 8.70
CA GLY A 143 -0.07 3.12 7.51
C GLY A 143 0.75 4.42 7.59
N CYS A 144 1.32 4.83 6.46
CA CYS A 144 2.04 6.09 6.37
C CYS A 144 1.11 7.21 5.89
N TYR A 145 0.97 8.28 6.69
CA TYR A 145 0.11 9.41 6.35
C TYR A 145 0.90 10.69 6.18
N ARG A 146 0.37 11.59 5.36
CA ARG A 146 0.85 12.96 5.26
C ARG A 146 -0.31 13.92 5.10
N GLU A 147 -0.40 14.87 6.00
CA GLU A 147 -1.30 16.01 5.84
C GLU A 147 -0.72 17.01 4.83
N ILE A 148 -1.58 17.47 3.93
CA ILE A 148 -1.26 18.42 2.88
C ILE A 148 -2.20 19.61 3.03
N LEU A 149 -1.62 20.81 3.02
CA LEU A 149 -2.39 22.05 2.97
C LEU A 149 -2.90 22.24 1.54
N THR A 150 -4.22 22.30 1.38
CA THR A 150 -4.90 22.48 0.09
C THR A 150 -6.19 23.23 0.30
N ASN A 151 -6.65 23.96 -0.72
CA ASN A 151 -7.93 24.69 -0.65
C ASN A 151 -9.08 23.99 -1.39
N SER A 152 -8.81 22.84 -2.02
CA SER A 152 -9.82 22.08 -2.77
C SER A 152 -9.45 20.60 -2.88
N VAL A 153 -10.48 19.77 -3.12
CA VAL A 153 -10.31 18.34 -3.42
C VAL A 153 -9.47 18.11 -4.68
N THR A 154 -9.60 18.97 -5.69
CA THR A 154 -8.83 18.89 -6.94
C THR A 154 -7.35 19.17 -6.71
N GLU A 155 -7.02 20.16 -5.87
CA GLU A 155 -5.63 20.40 -5.49
C GLU A 155 -5.06 19.22 -4.69
N CYS A 156 -5.84 18.66 -3.75
CA CYS A 156 -5.46 17.45 -3.01
C CYS A 156 -5.16 16.26 -3.94
N ALA A 157 -6.03 16.03 -4.93
CA ALA A 157 -5.85 15.02 -5.95
C ALA A 157 -4.58 15.28 -6.77
N HIS A 158 -4.39 16.49 -7.28
CA HIS A 158 -3.20 16.86 -8.05
C HIS A 158 -1.90 16.63 -7.27
N ARG A 159 -1.84 17.06 -6.00
CA ARG A 159 -0.69 16.82 -5.11
C ARG A 159 -0.44 15.32 -4.91
N CYS A 160 -1.50 14.53 -4.77
CA CYS A 160 -1.39 13.08 -4.66
C CYS A 160 -0.89 12.46 -5.98
N THR A 161 -1.36 12.94 -7.13
CA THR A 161 -0.97 12.47 -8.47
C THR A 161 0.52 12.64 -8.72
N VAL A 162 1.08 13.82 -8.43
CA VAL A 162 2.51 14.09 -8.62
C VAL A 162 3.37 13.33 -7.61
N ASN A 163 2.83 13.03 -6.42
CA ASN A 163 3.50 12.21 -5.42
C ASN A 163 3.38 10.70 -5.75
N MET A 164 4.48 10.09 -6.21
CA MET A 164 4.54 8.65 -6.52
C MET A 164 4.33 7.74 -5.31
N GLU A 165 4.46 8.26 -4.09
CA GLU A 165 4.22 7.50 -2.87
C GLU A 165 2.73 7.47 -2.53
N CYS A 166 1.96 8.49 -2.93
CA CYS A 166 0.55 8.57 -2.60
C CYS A 166 -0.22 7.41 -3.26
N ARG A 167 -1.07 6.72 -2.49
CA ARG A 167 -1.92 5.61 -2.95
C ARG A 167 -3.40 5.99 -2.94
N SER A 168 -3.82 6.67 -1.89
CA SER A 168 -5.13 7.30 -1.82
C SER A 168 -5.02 8.61 -1.05
N PHE A 169 -6.10 9.39 -1.07
CA PHE A 169 -6.23 10.53 -0.19
C PHE A 169 -7.62 10.59 0.40
N TYR A 170 -7.70 11.24 1.56
CA TYR A 170 -8.93 11.61 2.23
C TYR A 170 -9.05 13.12 2.23
N TYR A 171 -10.24 13.62 1.97
CA TYR A 171 -10.54 15.04 1.97
C TYR A 171 -11.72 15.33 2.89
N GLY A 172 -11.51 16.23 3.86
CA GLY A 172 -12.55 16.72 4.75
C GLY A 172 -13.12 18.03 4.23
N GLU A 173 -14.38 18.03 3.80
CA GLU A 173 -15.00 19.21 3.17
C GLU A 173 -15.13 20.40 4.13
N TYR A 174 -15.38 20.15 5.43
CA TYR A 174 -15.60 21.21 6.42
C TYR A 174 -14.33 21.97 6.83
N ASN A 175 -13.19 21.28 6.90
CA ASN A 175 -11.94 21.85 7.38
C ASN A 175 -10.88 21.97 6.27
N LEU A 176 -11.25 21.61 5.03
CA LEU A 176 -10.39 21.62 3.85
C LEU A 176 -9.09 20.81 4.02
N ARG A 177 -9.09 19.83 4.94
CA ARG A 177 -7.91 19.02 5.21
C ARG A 177 -7.78 17.91 4.18
N CYS A 178 -6.56 17.76 3.67
CA CYS A 178 -6.18 16.72 2.73
C CYS A 178 -5.18 15.78 3.39
N ILE A 179 -5.53 14.50 3.55
CA ILE A 179 -4.66 13.49 4.16
C ILE A 179 -4.31 12.46 3.09
N HIS A 180 -3.04 12.40 2.70
CA HIS A 180 -2.53 11.37 1.79
C HIS A 180 -2.17 10.10 2.56
N THR A 181 -2.52 8.95 2.01
CA THR A 181 -1.94 7.66 2.39
C THR A 181 -0.76 7.37 1.46
N LEU A 182 0.36 6.94 2.03
CA LEU A 182 1.62 6.75 1.33
C LEU A 182 2.03 5.28 1.35
N HIS A 183 2.63 4.81 0.25
CA HIS A 183 3.17 3.47 -0.01
C HIS A 183 2.14 2.34 -0.06
N ALA A 184 1.18 2.33 0.86
CA ALA A 184 0.02 1.45 0.88
C ALA A 184 -1.26 2.29 1.06
N ASP A 185 -2.37 1.78 0.55
CA ASP A 185 -3.69 2.33 0.84
C ASP A 185 -4.14 1.87 2.23
N SER A 186 -4.82 2.73 2.98
CA SER A 186 -5.12 2.49 4.37
C SER A 186 -6.33 3.27 4.86
N LEU A 187 -7.00 2.76 5.90
CA LEU A 187 -8.08 3.47 6.59
C LEU A 187 -7.59 4.80 7.19
N LEU A 188 -8.46 5.82 7.27
CA LEU A 188 -8.14 7.13 7.84
C LEU A 188 -8.10 7.07 9.37
N PRO A 189 -6.99 7.40 10.04
CA PRO A 189 -6.95 7.41 11.50
C PRO A 189 -7.89 8.47 12.08
N SER A 190 -8.61 8.11 13.14
CA SER A 190 -9.51 9.02 13.88
C SER A 190 -8.78 10.27 14.39
N ALA A 191 -7.47 10.21 14.63
CA ALA A 191 -6.64 11.35 15.01
C ALA A 191 -6.68 12.53 14.01
N PHE A 192 -7.00 12.27 12.73
CA PHE A 192 -7.18 13.32 11.72
C PHE A 192 -8.61 13.86 11.63
N VAL A 193 -9.57 13.15 12.24
CA VAL A 193 -11.00 13.36 12.04
C VAL A 193 -11.63 13.87 13.34
N MET A 194 -11.92 15.17 13.39
CA MET A 194 -12.73 15.74 14.49
C MET A 194 -14.22 15.42 14.34
N ASN A 195 -14.72 15.37 13.11
CA ASN A 195 -16.09 14.99 12.76
C ASN A 195 -16.04 14.10 11.51
N PRO A 196 -16.56 12.85 11.54
CA PRO A 196 -16.64 11.96 10.39
C PRO A 196 -17.43 12.51 9.19
N ALA A 197 -18.44 13.35 9.45
CA ALA A 197 -19.29 13.90 8.39
C ALA A 197 -18.46 14.74 7.40
N GLY A 198 -18.73 14.58 6.11
CA GLY A 198 -18.07 15.35 5.05
C GLY A 198 -16.66 14.88 4.68
N TRP A 199 -16.17 13.79 5.26
CA TRP A 199 -14.95 13.14 4.78
C TRP A 199 -15.23 12.20 3.62
N LYS A 200 -14.38 12.27 2.60
CA LYS A 200 -14.45 11.39 1.42
C LYS A 200 -13.07 10.81 1.11
N ARG A 201 -13.06 9.55 0.69
CA ARG A 201 -11.85 8.83 0.25
C ARG A 201 -11.79 8.78 -1.28
N PHE A 202 -10.57 8.90 -1.80
CA PHE A 202 -10.26 8.82 -3.22
C PHE A 202 -8.99 7.99 -3.43
N ALA A 203 -9.11 6.80 -4.00
CA ALA A 203 -8.00 5.89 -4.27
C ALA A 203 -7.52 6.00 -5.71
N LYS A 204 -6.20 5.95 -5.92
CA LYS A 204 -5.62 5.87 -7.26
C LYS A 204 -5.98 4.52 -7.87
N THR A 205 -6.57 4.56 -9.06
CA THR A 205 -6.74 3.36 -9.88
C THR A 205 -5.46 3.08 -10.66
N PRO A 206 -5.31 1.89 -11.26
CA PRO A 206 -4.26 1.68 -12.26
C PRO A 206 -4.38 2.74 -13.35
N ASN A 207 -3.25 3.20 -13.89
CA ASN A 207 -3.29 3.98 -15.11
C ASN A 207 -3.91 3.10 -16.22
N PRO A 208 -4.85 3.63 -17.02
CA PRO A 208 -5.30 2.90 -18.20
C PRO A 208 -4.07 2.57 -19.05
N ASP A 209 -3.84 1.29 -19.27
CA ASP A 209 -2.71 0.83 -20.06
C ASP A 209 -2.96 1.28 -21.51
N ASN A 210 -2.11 2.18 -22.03
CA ASN A 210 -2.16 2.58 -23.45
C ASN A 210 -2.03 1.38 -24.41
N ARG A 211 -1.68 0.19 -23.90
CA ARG A 211 -1.67 -1.07 -24.67
C ARG A 211 -3.05 -1.69 -24.88
N GLN A 212 -4.07 -1.32 -24.11
CA GLN A 212 -5.44 -1.80 -24.34
C GLN A 212 -6.20 -0.99 -25.40
N ILE A 213 -5.66 0.15 -25.87
CA ILE A 213 -6.28 0.97 -26.93
C ILE A 213 -5.91 0.47 -28.34
N LYS A 214 -4.99 -0.50 -28.47
CA LYS A 214 -4.61 -1.12 -29.77
C LYS A 214 -5.17 -2.52 -29.97
N GLY A 215 -6.38 -2.77 -29.49
CA GLY A 215 -7.02 -4.08 -29.58
C GLY A 215 -8.53 -3.98 -29.72
N GLU A 216 -9.01 -3.33 -30.78
CA GLU A 216 -10.31 -3.67 -31.37
C GLU A 216 -10.04 -4.14 -32.82
N PRO A 217 -10.60 -5.30 -33.22
CA PRO A 217 -10.57 -5.75 -34.62
C PRO A 217 -11.39 -4.86 -35.55
#